data_AF-A0A438GJE0-F1
#
_entry.id   AF-A0A438GJE0-F1
#
_cell.length_a   1.000
_cell.length_b   1.000
_cell.length_c   1.000
_cell.angle_alpha   90.00
_cell.angle_beta   90.00
_cell.angle_gamma   90.00
#
_symmetry.space_group_name_H-M   'P 1'
#
loop_
_entity.id
_entity.type
_entity.pdbx_description
1 polymer ?
#
loop_
_entity_poly.entity_id
_entity_poly.type
_entity_poly.pdbx_seq_one_letter_code
_entity_poly.pdbx_strand_id
1 'polypeptide(L)'
;MADIPSWWFYLLLVVTIAVSLALCIFLNDEVQMPWWGLIFAAAMAFIFTLPISIITATTNQTPGLNIITEYVMGVILPGRPIANVCFKTYGYMSMAQAVSFLNDFKLGHYMKIPPRSMFLVQFIGTVLAGTINIAVAWWLLTTIKNICQDELLPPDSPWTCPGDRVFFDASVIWGLVGPKRIFGSLGNYPSMNWFFLGGALGPVVVWVFHKAFPKQSWIPLINLPVLLGATTVVQRYNYILSAAMDAGVAFMAVLLYFSLGIEEKGLTWWGTGGEHCKLATCPTAKGIVVHGCPVN
;
A
#
# COMPACT_ATOMS: atom_id res chain seq x y z
N MET A 1 21.64 -21.49 11.89
CA MET A 1 20.65 -20.62 12.58
C MET A 1 19.36 -21.38 12.61
N ALA A 2 18.67 -21.46 13.74
CA ALA A 2 17.43 -22.22 13.81
C ALA A 2 16.32 -21.43 13.10
N ASP A 3 15.83 -21.97 11.98
CA ASP A 3 14.75 -21.35 11.23
C ASP A 3 13.49 -21.18 12.08
N ILE A 4 12.66 -20.21 11.70
CA ILE A 4 11.37 -19.99 12.35
C ILE A 4 10.48 -21.18 12.00
N PRO A 5 9.86 -21.83 12.99
CA PRO A 5 8.87 -22.85 12.72
C PRO A 5 7.69 -22.24 11.95
N SER A 6 7.37 -22.78 10.76
CA SER A 6 6.29 -22.26 9.92
C SER A 6 4.93 -22.21 10.64
N TRP A 7 4.73 -23.04 11.66
CA TRP A 7 3.51 -23.06 12.48
C TRP A 7 3.24 -21.76 13.24
N TRP A 8 4.26 -20.93 13.53
CA TRP A 8 4.06 -19.63 14.19
C TRP A 8 3.24 -18.69 13.31
N PHE A 9 3.55 -18.67 12.00
CA PHE A 9 2.83 -17.87 11.02
C PHE A 9 1.42 -18.41 10.79
N TYR A 10 1.25 -19.73 10.66
CA TYR A 10 -0.08 -20.33 10.51
C TYR A 10 -0.97 -20.10 11.73
N LEU A 11 -0.42 -20.22 12.95
CA LEU A 11 -1.15 -19.94 14.17
C LEU A 11 -1.57 -18.47 14.25
N LEU A 12 -0.66 -17.54 13.94
CA LEU A 12 -0.97 -16.11 13.93
C LEU A 12 -2.05 -15.78 12.87
N LEU A 13 -1.96 -16.37 11.68
CA LEU A 13 -2.97 -16.20 10.62
C LEU A 13 -4.34 -16.72 11.06
N VAL A 14 -4.41 -17.94 11.62
CA VAL A 14 -5.66 -18.52 12.09
C VAL A 14 -6.29 -17.70 13.21
N VAL A 15 -5.49 -17.27 14.18
CA VAL A 15 -5.97 -16.44 15.31
C VAL A 15 -6.49 -15.10 14.81
N THR A 16 -5.74 -14.40 13.94
CA THR A 16 -6.13 -13.08 13.44
C THR A 16 -7.37 -13.13 12.54
N ILE A 17 -7.50 -14.15 11.68
CA ILE A 17 -8.72 -14.39 10.88
C ILE A 17 -9.90 -14.72 11.80
N ALA A 18 -9.71 -15.58 12.80
CA ALA A 18 -10.79 -15.95 13.72
C ALA A 18 -11.31 -14.74 14.51
N VAL A 19 -10.41 -13.90 15.04
CA VAL A 19 -10.80 -12.67 15.74
C VAL A 19 -11.49 -11.69 14.78
N SER A 20 -10.98 -11.52 13.57
CA SER A 20 -11.59 -10.63 12.57
C SER A 20 -12.97 -11.10 12.14
N LEU A 21 -13.16 -12.41 11.98
CA LEU A 21 -14.43 -13.03 11.64
C LEU A 21 -15.43 -12.89 12.80
N ALA A 22 -14.98 -13.11 14.03
CA ALA A 22 -15.79 -12.89 15.23
C ALA A 22 -16.28 -11.44 15.32
N LEU A 23 -15.41 -10.45 15.06
CA LEU A 23 -15.79 -9.05 15.00
C LEU A 23 -16.85 -8.78 13.92
N CYS A 24 -16.69 -9.36 12.72
CA CYS A 24 -17.68 -9.19 11.64
C CYS A 24 -19.04 -9.84 11.96
N ILE A 25 -19.07 -10.90 12.76
CA ILE A 25 -20.30 -11.62 13.12
C ILE A 25 -21.00 -11.00 14.34
N PHE A 26 -20.25 -10.75 15.42
CA PHE A 26 -20.80 -10.30 16.70
C PHE A 26 -21.02 -8.78 16.75
N LEU A 27 -20.20 -7.99 16.05
CA LEU A 27 -20.32 -6.52 15.97
C LEU A 27 -20.88 -6.08 14.61
N ASN A 28 -21.86 -6.79 14.09
CA ASN A 28 -22.44 -6.50 12.77
C ASN A 28 -23.09 -5.11 12.69
N ASP A 29 -23.69 -4.63 13.78
CA ASP A 29 -24.34 -3.31 13.82
C ASP A 29 -23.34 -2.15 13.66
N GLU A 30 -22.11 -2.33 14.16
CA GLU A 30 -21.04 -1.33 14.10
C GLU A 30 -20.18 -1.49 12.83
N VAL A 31 -19.76 -2.72 12.50
CA VAL A 31 -18.82 -3.00 11.40
C VAL A 31 -19.52 -3.01 10.03
N GLN A 32 -20.82 -3.35 10.00
CA GLN A 32 -21.69 -3.34 8.81
C GLN A 32 -21.21 -4.18 7.61
N MET A 33 -20.11 -4.91 7.75
CA MET A 33 -19.48 -5.73 6.72
C MET A 33 -19.94 -7.19 6.84
N PRO A 34 -20.39 -7.81 5.74
CA PRO A 34 -20.70 -9.23 5.76
C PRO A 34 -19.43 -10.10 5.87
N TRP A 35 -19.56 -11.28 6.47
CA TRP A 35 -18.46 -12.23 6.68
C TRP A 35 -17.69 -12.60 5.40
N TRP A 36 -18.37 -12.68 4.25
CA TRP A 36 -17.73 -12.98 2.97
C TRP A 36 -16.81 -11.84 2.51
N GLY A 37 -17.09 -10.59 2.93
CA GLY A 37 -16.27 -9.42 2.63
C GLY A 37 -14.87 -9.53 3.24
N LEU A 38 -14.76 -10.11 4.44
CA LEU A 38 -13.48 -10.38 5.08
C LEU A 38 -12.65 -11.39 4.29
N ILE A 39 -13.26 -12.50 3.85
CA ILE A 39 -12.58 -13.53 3.05
C ILE A 39 -12.12 -12.94 1.71
N PHE A 40 -12.97 -12.13 1.10
CA PHE A 40 -12.65 -11.44 -0.15
C PHE A 40 -11.49 -10.45 0.02
N ALA A 41 -11.47 -9.67 1.11
CA ALA A 41 -10.37 -8.78 1.44
C ALA A 41 -9.06 -9.55 1.67
N ALA A 42 -9.11 -10.66 2.40
CA ALA A 42 -7.95 -11.51 2.66
C ALA A 42 -7.39 -12.15 1.38
N ALA A 43 -8.26 -12.63 0.48
CA ALA A 43 -7.86 -13.17 -0.82
C ALA A 43 -7.19 -12.09 -1.68
N MET A 44 -7.76 -10.87 -1.71
CA MET A 44 -7.18 -9.74 -2.42
C MET A 44 -5.81 -9.38 -1.86
N ALA A 45 -5.69 -9.22 -0.53
CA ALA A 45 -4.43 -8.94 0.13
C ALA A 45 -3.37 -10.00 -0.22
N PHE A 46 -3.72 -11.29 -0.17
CA PHE A 46 -2.80 -12.38 -0.50
C PHE A 46 -2.28 -12.31 -1.94
N ILE A 47 -3.17 -12.10 -2.92
CA ILE A 47 -2.81 -12.02 -4.34
C ILE A 47 -1.92 -10.80 -4.62
N PHE A 48 -2.26 -9.64 -4.06
CA PHE A 48 -1.57 -8.39 -4.34
C PHE A 48 -0.29 -8.18 -3.50
N THR A 49 -0.11 -8.90 -2.39
CA THR A 49 1.10 -8.80 -1.55
C THR A 49 2.37 -9.14 -2.34
N LEU A 50 2.36 -10.23 -3.10
CA LEU A 50 3.54 -10.68 -3.86
C LEU A 50 3.97 -9.66 -4.92
N PRO A 51 3.14 -9.24 -5.89
CA PRO A 51 3.56 -8.29 -6.91
C PRO A 51 3.98 -6.94 -6.29
N ILE A 52 3.25 -6.46 -5.29
CA ILE A 52 3.55 -5.17 -4.66
C ILE A 52 4.84 -5.20 -3.86
N SER A 53 5.13 -6.30 -3.16
CA SER A 53 6.40 -6.45 -2.45
C SER A 53 7.60 -6.40 -3.42
N ILE A 54 7.48 -7.00 -4.62
CA ILE A 54 8.53 -6.97 -5.65
C ILE A 54 8.70 -5.56 -6.21
N ILE A 55 7.60 -4.88 -6.52
CA ILE A 55 7.64 -3.50 -7.04
C ILE A 55 8.24 -2.57 -5.98
N THR A 56 7.84 -2.72 -4.73
CA THR A 56 8.39 -1.92 -3.61
C THR A 56 9.87 -2.22 -3.43
N ALA A 57 10.30 -3.48 -3.52
CA ALA A 57 11.70 -3.85 -3.38
C ALA A 57 12.60 -3.32 -4.51
N THR A 58 12.06 -3.12 -5.71
CA THR A 58 12.82 -2.66 -6.90
C THR A 58 12.77 -1.15 -7.09
N THR A 59 11.63 -0.52 -6.82
CA THR A 59 11.39 0.91 -7.08
C THR A 59 11.43 1.77 -5.83
N ASN A 60 11.40 1.15 -4.64
CA ASN A 60 11.23 1.81 -3.36
C ASN A 60 9.94 2.65 -3.27
N GLN A 61 8.94 2.34 -4.12
CA GLN A 61 7.62 2.95 -4.15
C GLN A 61 6.58 1.89 -3.84
N THR A 62 5.69 2.16 -2.89
CA THR A 62 4.54 1.32 -2.56
C THR A 62 3.30 1.81 -3.30
N PRO A 63 2.80 1.11 -4.32
CA PRO A 63 1.59 1.53 -5.03
C PRO A 63 0.37 1.50 -4.09
N GLY A 64 -0.45 2.55 -4.09
CA GLY A 64 -1.62 2.64 -3.23
C GLY A 64 -2.79 1.78 -3.74
N LEU A 65 -2.93 0.55 -3.22
CA LEU A 65 -4.11 -0.30 -3.47
C LEU A 65 -5.37 0.18 -2.74
N ASN A 66 -5.26 1.20 -1.89
CA ASN A 66 -6.35 1.79 -1.12
C ASN A 66 -7.58 2.07 -1.98
N ILE A 67 -7.37 2.74 -3.11
CA ILE A 67 -8.49 3.18 -3.96
C ILE A 67 -9.11 2.00 -4.70
N ILE A 68 -8.34 0.97 -5.07
CA ILE A 68 -8.88 -0.22 -5.73
C ILE A 68 -9.78 -1.00 -4.75
N THR A 69 -9.32 -1.20 -3.52
CA THR A 69 -10.12 -1.88 -2.49
C THR A 69 -11.41 -1.10 -2.18
N GLU A 70 -11.31 0.22 -2.04
CA GLU A 70 -12.46 1.11 -1.82
C GLU A 70 -13.41 1.16 -3.03
N TYR A 71 -12.88 1.17 -4.26
CA TYR A 71 -13.69 1.17 -5.48
C TYR A 71 -14.49 -0.13 -5.61
N VAL A 72 -13.82 -1.29 -5.44
CA VAL A 72 -14.46 -2.60 -5.57
C VAL A 72 -15.58 -2.74 -4.54
N MET A 73 -15.29 -2.45 -3.27
CA MET A 73 -16.29 -2.59 -2.21
C MET A 73 -17.41 -1.55 -2.32
N GLY A 74 -17.09 -0.32 -2.73
CA GLY A 74 -18.06 0.75 -2.99
C GLY A 74 -19.03 0.44 -4.14
N VAL A 75 -18.65 -0.41 -5.11
CA VAL A 75 -19.57 -0.93 -6.13
C VAL A 75 -20.45 -2.06 -5.58
N ILE A 76 -19.92 -2.93 -4.72
CA ILE A 76 -20.64 -4.11 -4.22
C ILE A 76 -21.63 -3.75 -3.10
N LEU A 77 -21.23 -2.94 -2.13
CA LEU A 77 -22.06 -2.46 -1.01
C LEU A 77 -22.10 -0.92 -0.97
N PRO A 78 -22.79 -0.28 -1.93
CA PRO A 78 -22.97 1.17 -1.89
C PRO A 78 -23.82 1.58 -0.67
N GLY A 79 -23.51 2.73 -0.07
CA GLY A 79 -24.26 3.29 1.05
C GLY A 79 -23.77 2.86 2.43
N ARG A 80 -22.72 2.02 2.52
CA ARG A 80 -22.12 1.56 3.79
C ARG A 80 -20.67 2.03 3.91
N PRO A 81 -20.41 3.26 4.39
CA PRO A 81 -19.05 3.80 4.48
C PRO A 81 -18.15 3.04 5.45
N ILE A 82 -18.70 2.57 6.58
CA ILE A 82 -17.93 1.83 7.59
C ILE A 82 -17.45 0.48 7.04
N ALA A 83 -18.34 -0.25 6.35
CA ALA A 83 -17.98 -1.51 5.70
C ALA A 83 -16.86 -1.31 4.65
N ASN A 84 -16.89 -0.20 3.91
CA ASN A 84 -15.86 0.14 2.93
C ASN A 84 -14.50 0.40 3.59
N VAL A 85 -14.48 1.18 4.68
CA VAL A 85 -13.27 1.46 5.47
C VAL A 85 -12.69 0.18 6.06
N CYS A 86 -13.52 -0.68 6.64
CA CYS A 86 -13.07 -1.95 7.17
C CYS A 86 -12.49 -2.84 6.06
N PHE A 87 -13.09 -2.85 4.87
CA PHE A 87 -12.60 -3.65 3.74
C PHE A 87 -11.22 -3.20 3.28
N LYS A 88 -11.04 -1.87 3.16
CA LYS A 88 -9.74 -1.25 2.88
C LYS A 88 -8.70 -1.61 3.93
N THR A 89 -9.04 -1.54 5.22
CA THR A 89 -8.10 -1.89 6.29
C THR A 89 -7.67 -3.35 6.20
N TYR A 90 -8.61 -4.27 6.00
CA TYR A 90 -8.28 -5.70 5.84
C TYR A 90 -7.58 -6.03 4.52
N GLY A 91 -7.81 -5.29 3.44
CA GLY A 91 -7.24 -5.55 2.12
C GLY A 91 -5.89 -4.86 1.87
N TYR A 92 -5.76 -3.59 2.24
CA TYR A 92 -4.56 -2.78 1.96
C TYR A 92 -3.64 -2.63 3.17
N MET A 93 -4.16 -2.27 4.35
CA MET A 93 -3.29 -2.03 5.51
C MET A 93 -2.58 -3.31 5.97
N SER A 94 -3.27 -4.45 5.88
CA SER A 94 -2.67 -5.77 6.13
C SER A 94 -1.50 -6.08 5.19
N MET A 95 -1.66 -5.78 3.90
CA MET A 95 -0.62 -5.93 2.88
C MET A 95 0.55 -4.98 3.15
N ALA A 96 0.29 -3.70 3.45
CA ALA A 96 1.32 -2.73 3.78
C ALA A 96 2.14 -3.19 5.00
N GLN A 97 1.46 -3.69 6.04
CA GLN A 97 2.10 -4.27 7.22
C GLN A 97 2.95 -5.49 6.87
N ALA A 98 2.48 -6.36 5.97
CA ALA A 98 3.25 -7.52 5.51
C ALA A 98 4.53 -7.11 4.76
N VAL A 99 4.48 -6.06 3.93
CA VAL A 99 5.66 -5.51 3.23
C VAL A 99 6.65 -4.92 4.24
N SER A 100 6.20 -4.13 5.21
CA SER A 100 7.05 -3.59 6.27
C SER A 100 7.71 -4.70 7.09
N PHE A 101 6.94 -5.73 7.46
CA PHE A 101 7.44 -6.90 8.17
C PHE A 101 8.55 -7.62 7.40
N LEU A 102 8.38 -7.84 6.09
CA LEU A 102 9.41 -8.43 5.23
C LEU A 102 10.67 -7.56 5.13
N ASN A 103 10.50 -6.23 5.06
CA ASN A 103 11.61 -5.28 5.01
C ASN A 103 12.49 -5.38 6.26
N ASP A 104 11.85 -5.48 7.43
CA ASP A 104 12.54 -5.67 8.69
C ASP A 104 13.23 -7.03 8.77
N PHE A 105 12.64 -8.12 8.27
CA PHE A 105 13.31 -9.42 8.19
C PHE A 105 14.58 -9.37 7.37
N LYS A 106 14.55 -8.62 6.26
CA LYS A 106 15.72 -8.40 5.40
C LYS A 106 16.79 -7.60 6.15
N LEU A 107 16.40 -6.55 6.86
CA LEU A 107 17.32 -5.79 7.72
C LEU A 107 17.93 -6.67 8.82
N GLY A 108 17.12 -7.48 9.49
CA GLY A 108 17.56 -8.41 10.53
C GLY A 108 18.55 -9.45 10.00
N HIS A 109 18.35 -9.93 8.77
CA HIS A 109 19.31 -10.79 8.08
C HIS A 109 20.65 -10.09 7.85
N TYR A 110 20.65 -8.83 7.40
CA TYR A 110 21.88 -8.03 7.24
C TYR A 110 22.60 -7.79 8.57
N MET A 111 21.85 -7.56 9.64
CA MET A 111 22.39 -7.35 10.99
C MET A 111 22.77 -8.65 11.72
N LYS A 112 22.59 -9.82 11.08
CA LYS A 112 22.82 -11.15 11.66
C LYS A 112 22.04 -11.42 12.95
N ILE A 113 20.88 -10.80 13.10
CA ILE A 113 19.98 -11.00 14.23
C ILE A 113 19.25 -12.35 14.02
N PRO A 114 19.12 -13.19 15.06
CA PRO A 114 18.39 -14.45 14.93
C PRO A 114 16.91 -14.19 14.59
N PRO A 115 16.35 -14.90 13.59
CA PRO A 115 15.03 -14.59 13.03
C PRO A 115 13.88 -14.78 14.04
N ARG A 116 14.04 -15.70 15.00
CA ARG A 116 13.07 -15.91 16.09
C ARG A 116 12.91 -14.69 16.99
N SER A 117 14.02 -14.04 17.33
CA SER A 117 13.98 -12.81 18.14
C SER A 117 13.37 -11.67 17.36
N MET A 118 13.63 -11.58 16.05
CA MET A 118 13.03 -10.56 15.18
C MET A 118 11.50 -10.68 15.15
N PHE A 119 10.98 -11.90 14.93
CA PHE A 119 9.55 -12.17 14.93
C PHE A 119 8.88 -11.75 16.25
N LEU A 120 9.46 -12.16 17.39
CA LEU A 120 8.90 -11.84 18.71
C LEU A 120 8.86 -10.34 18.98
N VAL A 121 9.95 -9.62 18.67
CA VAL A 121 10.03 -8.17 18.87
C VAL A 121 9.01 -7.45 18.01
N GLN A 122 8.85 -7.84 16.74
CA GLN A 122 7.84 -7.25 15.85
C GLN A 122 6.42 -7.54 16.32
N PHE A 123 6.13 -8.78 16.73
CA PHE A 123 4.81 -9.15 17.23
C PHE A 123 4.44 -8.36 18.48
N ILE A 124 5.32 -8.35 19.49
CA ILE A 124 5.13 -7.60 20.74
C ILE A 124 5.03 -6.10 20.44
N GLY A 125 5.91 -5.58 19.58
CA GLY A 125 5.92 -4.19 19.16
C GLY A 125 4.62 -3.77 18.49
N THR A 126 4.06 -4.61 17.63
CA THR A 126 2.78 -4.34 16.95
C THR A 126 1.63 -4.29 17.94
N VAL A 127 1.57 -5.23 18.89
CA VAL A 127 0.53 -5.25 19.95
C VAL A 127 0.64 -4.02 20.85
N LEU A 128 1.84 -3.67 21.28
CA LEU A 128 2.08 -2.48 22.11
C LEU A 128 1.72 -1.19 21.35
N ALA A 129 2.21 -1.03 20.12
CA ALA A 129 1.94 0.15 19.31
C ALA A 129 0.44 0.30 19.01
N GLY A 130 -0.24 -0.79 18.66
CA GLY A 130 -1.70 -0.78 18.45
C GLY A 130 -2.46 -0.34 19.70
N THR A 131 -2.09 -0.88 20.87
CA THR A 131 -2.74 -0.55 22.15
C THR A 131 -2.50 0.91 22.54
N ILE A 132 -1.26 1.39 22.46
CA ILE A 132 -0.90 2.77 22.81
C ILE A 132 -1.57 3.77 21.86
N ASN A 133 -1.57 3.51 20.55
CA ASN A 133 -2.21 4.39 19.59
C ASN A 133 -3.72 4.52 19.84
N ILE A 134 -4.41 3.42 20.11
CA ILE A 134 -5.85 3.44 20.44
C ILE A 134 -6.09 4.18 21.76
N ALA A 135 -5.29 3.93 22.79
CA ALA A 135 -5.43 4.58 24.09
C ALA A 135 -5.22 6.10 24.00
N VAL A 136 -4.18 6.54 23.28
CA VAL A 136 -3.90 7.97 23.06
C VAL A 136 -5.00 8.61 22.23
N ALA A 137 -5.47 7.95 21.16
CA ALA A 137 -6.58 8.46 20.36
C ALA A 137 -7.85 8.65 21.19
N TRP A 138 -8.20 7.65 22.02
CA TRP A 138 -9.35 7.74 22.90
C TRP A 138 -9.21 8.83 23.97
N TRP A 139 -8.03 8.98 24.57
CA TRP A 139 -7.74 10.03 25.53
C TRP A 139 -7.85 11.43 24.91
N LEU A 140 -7.33 11.60 23.70
CA LEU A 140 -7.37 12.86 22.98
C LEU A 140 -8.82 13.27 22.63
N LEU A 141 -9.61 12.32 22.11
CA LEU A 141 -11.01 12.54 21.72
C LEU A 141 -11.94 12.83 22.91
N THR A 142 -11.63 12.29 24.09
CA THR A 142 -12.42 12.51 25.32
C THR A 142 -12.03 13.78 26.07
N THR A 143 -10.77 14.21 25.96
CA THR A 143 -10.25 15.39 26.67
C THR A 143 -10.51 16.69 25.92
N ILE A 144 -10.35 16.70 24.59
CA ILE A 144 -10.46 17.90 23.76
C ILE A 144 -11.78 17.86 22.99
N LYS A 145 -12.76 18.66 23.44
CA LYS A 145 -14.03 18.81 22.72
C LYS A 145 -13.78 19.45 21.35
N ASN A 146 -14.37 18.88 20.30
CA ASN A 146 -14.34 19.40 18.93
C ASN A 146 -12.93 19.49 18.30
N ILE A 147 -11.99 18.60 18.68
CA ILE A 147 -10.59 18.63 18.24
C ILE A 147 -10.38 18.69 16.71
N CYS A 148 -11.33 18.18 15.93
CA CYS A 148 -11.27 18.18 14.46
C CYS A 148 -12.22 19.20 13.81
N GLN A 149 -12.75 20.18 14.54
CA GLN A 149 -13.64 21.24 14.02
C GLN A 149 -13.03 22.62 14.25
N ASP A 150 -12.30 23.11 13.24
CA ASP A 150 -11.49 24.33 13.32
C ASP A 150 -12.32 25.57 13.72
N GLU A 151 -13.62 25.59 13.39
CA GLU A 151 -14.55 26.69 13.70
C GLU A 151 -14.99 26.77 15.16
N LEU A 152 -14.94 25.64 15.88
CA LEU A 152 -15.41 25.53 17.27
C LEU A 152 -14.25 25.53 18.27
N LEU A 153 -13.01 25.53 17.77
CA LEU A 153 -11.80 25.61 18.54
C LEU A 153 -11.40 27.08 18.78
N PRO A 154 -10.70 27.39 19.88
CA PRO A 154 -10.10 28.70 20.08
C PRO A 154 -9.20 29.08 18.90
N PRO A 155 -9.18 30.35 18.45
CA PRO A 155 -8.40 30.79 17.29
C PRO A 155 -6.88 30.57 17.44
N ASP A 156 -6.37 30.40 18.67
CA ASP A 156 -4.96 30.10 18.97
C ASP A 156 -4.66 28.60 19.12
N SER A 157 -5.63 27.70 18.83
CA SER A 157 -5.40 26.27 19.01
C SER A 157 -4.57 25.67 17.86
N PRO A 158 -3.54 24.86 18.13
CA PRO A 158 -2.71 24.23 17.10
C PRO A 158 -3.33 22.94 16.53
N TRP A 159 -4.50 22.53 17.01
CA TRP A 159 -5.11 21.24 16.69
C TRP A 159 -5.74 21.26 15.30
N THR A 160 -5.25 20.38 14.43
CA THR A 160 -5.83 20.15 13.11
C THR A 160 -5.83 18.65 12.82
N CYS A 161 -6.90 18.13 12.20
CA CYS A 161 -7.03 16.71 11.83
C CYS A 161 -7.06 16.53 10.30
N PRO A 162 -6.02 16.93 9.55
CA PRO A 162 -6.03 16.85 8.10
C PRO A 162 -6.09 15.41 7.58
N GLY A 163 -5.38 14.48 8.24
CA GLY A 163 -5.37 13.07 7.86
C GLY A 163 -6.71 12.38 8.07
N ASP A 164 -7.32 12.57 9.24
CA ASP A 164 -8.62 11.97 9.57
C ASP A 164 -9.75 12.52 8.68
N ARG A 165 -9.70 13.81 8.32
CA ARG A 165 -10.65 14.40 7.37
C ARG A 165 -10.53 13.76 5.99
N VAL A 166 -9.31 13.59 5.46
CA VAL A 166 -9.12 12.92 4.16
C VAL A 166 -9.62 11.48 4.20
N PHE A 167 -9.39 10.76 5.29
CA PHE A 167 -9.87 9.38 5.45
C PHE A 167 -11.39 9.31 5.57
N PHE A 168 -12.00 10.26 6.28
CA PHE A 168 -13.46 10.39 6.36
C PHE A 168 -14.07 10.75 5.00
N ASP A 169 -13.55 11.76 4.30
CA ASP A 169 -14.02 12.18 2.98
C ASP A 169 -13.89 11.04 1.95
N ALA A 170 -12.79 10.26 2.02
CA ALA A 170 -12.62 9.05 1.23
C ALA A 170 -13.75 8.04 1.47
N SER A 171 -14.10 7.78 2.74
CA SER A 171 -15.18 6.86 3.10
C SER A 171 -16.55 7.30 2.59
N VAL A 172 -16.78 8.62 2.54
CA VAL A 172 -18.02 9.21 2.02
C VAL A 172 -18.07 9.08 0.50
N ILE A 173 -17.00 9.44 -0.20
CA ILE A 173 -16.90 9.39 -1.67
C ILE A 173 -17.03 7.95 -2.16
N TRP A 174 -16.18 7.06 -1.65
CA TRP A 174 -16.07 5.70 -2.17
C TRP A 174 -17.08 4.73 -1.55
N GLY A 175 -17.50 4.95 -0.30
CA GLY A 175 -18.41 4.04 0.41
C GLY A 175 -19.87 4.51 0.43
N LEU A 176 -20.14 5.72 0.94
CA LEU A 176 -21.50 6.22 1.12
C LEU A 176 -22.17 6.58 -0.22
N VAL A 177 -21.55 7.44 -1.03
CA VAL A 177 -22.07 7.85 -2.33
C VAL A 177 -21.83 6.76 -3.37
N GLY A 178 -20.65 6.16 -3.30
CA GLY A 178 -20.23 5.04 -4.14
C GLY A 178 -19.74 5.47 -5.53
N PRO A 179 -18.89 4.66 -6.18
CA PRO A 179 -18.28 5.01 -7.47
C PRO A 179 -19.31 5.19 -8.58
N LYS A 180 -20.40 4.42 -8.53
CA LYS A 180 -21.47 4.43 -9.54
C LYS A 180 -22.17 5.79 -9.65
N ARG A 181 -22.23 6.57 -8.57
CA ARG A 181 -22.92 7.87 -8.53
C ARG A 181 -21.99 9.06 -8.72
N ILE A 182 -20.68 8.90 -8.49
CA ILE A 182 -19.67 9.95 -8.70
C ILE A 182 -19.04 9.85 -10.09
N PHE A 183 -18.62 8.63 -10.48
CA PHE A 183 -17.86 8.35 -11.70
C PHE A 183 -18.68 7.60 -12.76
N GLY A 184 -19.90 7.14 -12.44
CA GLY A 184 -20.79 6.48 -13.40
C GLY A 184 -21.61 7.46 -14.25
N SER A 185 -22.56 6.92 -15.01
CA SER A 185 -23.42 7.68 -15.94
C SER A 185 -24.32 8.73 -15.27
N LEU A 186 -24.53 8.63 -13.96
CA LEU A 186 -25.35 9.54 -13.15
C LEU A 186 -24.51 10.59 -12.41
N GLY A 187 -23.19 10.55 -12.54
CA GLY A 187 -22.26 11.41 -11.82
C GLY A 187 -21.77 12.60 -12.62
N ASN A 188 -21.26 13.61 -11.91
CA ASN A 188 -20.67 14.81 -12.51
C ASN A 188 -19.20 14.61 -12.95
N TYR A 189 -18.55 13.51 -12.55
CA TYR A 189 -17.13 13.24 -12.83
C TYR A 189 -16.86 11.95 -13.62
N PRO A 190 -17.63 11.60 -14.68
CA PRO A 190 -17.37 10.39 -15.47
C PRO A 190 -16.03 10.46 -16.23
N SER A 191 -15.56 11.67 -16.54
CA SER A 191 -14.28 11.92 -17.18
C SER A 191 -13.09 11.46 -16.32
N MET A 192 -13.25 11.33 -15.00
CA MET A 192 -12.16 10.96 -14.11
C MET A 192 -11.68 9.51 -14.34
N ASN A 193 -12.56 8.62 -14.80
CA ASN A 193 -12.19 7.24 -15.12
C ASN A 193 -11.16 7.14 -16.26
N TRP A 194 -11.05 8.16 -17.12
CA TRP A 194 -10.05 8.21 -18.19
C TRP A 194 -8.62 8.38 -17.66
N PHE A 195 -8.44 8.88 -16.43
CA PHE A 195 -7.11 8.93 -15.81
C PHE A 195 -6.58 7.54 -15.47
N PHE A 196 -7.43 6.53 -15.25
CA PHE A 196 -6.98 5.14 -15.14
C PHE A 196 -6.37 4.65 -16.45
N LEU A 197 -6.99 4.98 -17.59
CA LEU A 197 -6.43 4.71 -18.92
C LEU A 197 -5.16 5.51 -19.18
N GLY A 198 -5.12 6.78 -18.79
CA GLY A 198 -3.93 7.64 -18.89
C GLY A 198 -2.75 7.08 -18.08
N GLY A 199 -2.99 6.60 -16.87
CA GLY A 199 -1.98 5.94 -16.03
C GLY A 199 -1.48 4.62 -16.64
N ALA A 200 -2.37 3.81 -17.22
CA ALA A 200 -2.02 2.58 -17.91
C ALA A 200 -1.20 2.83 -19.20
N LEU A 201 -1.56 3.87 -19.96
CA LEU A 201 -0.91 4.21 -21.23
C LEU A 201 0.41 4.97 -21.05
N GLY A 202 0.61 5.67 -19.93
CA GLY A 202 1.78 6.52 -19.69
C GLY A 202 3.13 5.84 -19.96
N PRO A 203 3.44 4.69 -19.36
CA PRO A 203 4.71 4.00 -19.58
C PRO A 203 4.83 3.40 -20.98
N VAL A 204 3.73 2.98 -21.60
CA VAL A 204 3.72 2.51 -23.00
C VAL A 204 4.11 3.65 -23.93
N VAL A 205 3.59 4.85 -23.68
CA VAL A 205 3.95 6.06 -24.40
C VAL A 205 5.43 6.38 -24.22
N VAL A 206 5.95 6.36 -22.98
CA VAL A 206 7.39 6.58 -22.72
C VAL A 206 8.27 5.51 -23.38
N TRP A 207 7.84 4.25 -23.38
CA TRP A 207 8.53 3.15 -24.05
C TRP A 207 8.55 3.33 -25.58
N VAL A 208 7.43 3.72 -26.18
CA VAL A 208 7.37 4.04 -27.62
C VAL A 208 8.28 5.23 -27.95
N PHE A 209 8.28 6.28 -27.13
CA PHE A 209 9.17 7.43 -27.33
C PHE A 209 10.65 7.06 -27.19
N HIS A 210 11.01 6.19 -26.24
CA HIS A 210 12.36 5.66 -26.12
C HIS A 210 12.77 4.86 -27.37
N LYS A 211 11.86 4.05 -27.94
CA LYS A 211 12.12 3.26 -29.14
C LYS A 211 12.18 4.11 -30.42
N ALA A 212 11.40 5.18 -30.49
CA ALA A 212 11.37 6.10 -31.63
C ALA A 212 12.55 7.08 -31.64
N PHE A 213 13.09 7.46 -30.48
CA PHE A 213 14.20 8.42 -30.35
C PHE A 213 15.38 7.87 -29.53
N PRO A 214 16.13 6.88 -30.05
CA PRO A 214 17.25 6.26 -29.33
C PRO A 214 18.46 7.18 -29.10
N LYS A 215 18.49 8.37 -29.73
CA LYS A 215 19.60 9.34 -29.59
C LYS A 215 19.49 10.22 -28.33
N GLN A 216 18.33 10.27 -27.69
CA GLN A 216 18.06 11.20 -26.58
C GLN A 216 18.15 10.46 -25.25
N SER A 217 19.26 10.64 -24.53
CA SER A 217 19.54 9.94 -23.26
C SER A 217 18.66 10.37 -22.08
N TRP A 218 17.91 11.47 -22.19
CA TRP A 218 17.03 11.99 -21.13
C TRP A 218 15.63 11.33 -21.11
N ILE A 219 15.16 10.80 -22.25
CA ILE A 219 13.85 10.14 -22.37
C ILE A 219 13.71 8.93 -21.43
N PRO A 220 14.71 8.04 -21.29
CA PRO A 220 14.63 6.94 -20.32
C PRO A 220 14.72 7.38 -18.84
N LEU A 221 15.09 8.64 -18.55
CA LEU A 221 15.10 9.17 -17.18
C LEU A 221 13.72 9.68 -16.72
N ILE A 222 12.74 9.84 -17.63
CA ILE A 222 11.40 10.30 -17.27
C ILE A 222 10.61 9.15 -16.65
N ASN A 223 10.52 9.16 -15.32
CA ASN A 223 9.75 8.17 -14.58
C ASN A 223 8.33 8.68 -14.29
N LEU A 224 7.42 8.42 -15.24
CA LEU A 224 5.99 8.71 -15.08
C LEU A 224 5.39 8.13 -13.78
N PRO A 225 5.62 6.85 -13.41
CA PRO A 225 5.11 6.33 -12.14
C PRO A 225 5.55 7.15 -10.92
N VAL A 226 6.81 7.61 -10.88
CA VAL A 226 7.32 8.46 -9.78
C VAL A 226 6.75 9.89 -9.86
N LEU A 227 6.65 10.47 -11.05
CA LEU A 227 6.06 11.81 -11.25
C LEU A 227 4.58 11.84 -10.87
N LEU A 228 3.82 10.84 -11.27
CA LEU A 228 2.40 10.72 -10.94
C LEU A 228 2.23 10.33 -9.47
N GLY A 229 3.10 9.47 -8.92
CA GLY A 229 3.14 9.11 -7.51
C GLY A 229 3.46 10.29 -6.58
N ALA A 230 4.28 11.25 -7.00
CA ALA A 230 4.59 12.46 -6.21
C ALA A 230 3.35 13.35 -5.97
N THR A 231 2.32 13.26 -6.81
CA THR A 231 1.07 14.03 -6.60
C THR A 231 0.22 13.52 -5.44
N THR A 232 0.53 12.33 -4.89
CA THR A 232 -0.15 11.75 -3.72
C THR A 232 -0.03 12.58 -2.45
N VAL A 233 0.92 13.52 -2.38
CA VAL A 233 1.12 14.40 -1.23
C VAL A 233 0.18 15.62 -1.24
N VAL A 234 -0.50 15.90 -2.36
CA VAL A 234 -1.37 17.09 -2.55
C VAL A 234 -2.86 16.79 -2.35
N GLN A 235 -3.18 15.86 -1.43
CA GLN A 235 -4.54 15.36 -1.22
C GLN A 235 -5.53 16.39 -0.66
N ARG A 236 -5.06 17.45 0.03
CA ARG A 236 -5.93 18.41 0.71
C ARG A 236 -6.94 19.13 -0.21
N TYR A 237 -6.56 19.38 -1.46
CA TYR A 237 -7.41 20.12 -2.42
C TYR A 237 -7.81 19.29 -3.64
N ASN A 238 -7.04 18.25 -3.97
CA ASN A 238 -7.20 17.45 -5.19
C ASN A 238 -7.27 15.95 -4.88
N TYR A 239 -7.96 15.56 -3.79
CA TYR A 239 -8.07 14.16 -3.36
C TYR A 239 -8.48 13.22 -4.50
N ILE A 240 -9.52 13.58 -5.27
CA ILE A 240 -10.04 12.72 -6.34
C ILE A 240 -9.03 12.54 -7.49
N LEU A 241 -8.34 13.61 -7.88
CA LEU A 241 -7.33 13.56 -8.93
C LEU A 241 -6.10 12.76 -8.46
N SER A 242 -5.63 13.03 -7.24
CA SER A 242 -4.55 12.29 -6.59
C SER A 242 -4.88 10.79 -6.48
N ALA A 243 -6.12 10.46 -6.09
CA ALA A 243 -6.61 9.10 -6.03
C ALA A 243 -6.64 8.42 -7.41
N ALA A 244 -7.12 9.13 -8.44
CA ALA A 244 -7.13 8.60 -9.81
C ALA A 244 -5.71 8.30 -10.32
N MET A 245 -4.75 9.16 -9.99
CA MET A 245 -3.34 8.99 -10.38
C MET A 245 -2.66 7.85 -9.63
N ASP A 246 -2.88 7.72 -8.32
CA ASP A 246 -2.34 6.62 -7.50
C ASP A 246 -2.86 5.25 -7.96
N ALA A 247 -4.17 5.14 -8.15
CA ALA A 247 -4.75 3.90 -8.68
C ALA A 247 -4.31 3.61 -10.12
N GLY A 248 -4.14 4.63 -10.97
CA GLY A 248 -3.57 4.47 -12.32
C GLY A 248 -2.16 3.88 -12.29
N VAL A 249 -1.30 4.35 -11.38
CA VAL A 249 0.05 3.80 -11.16
C VAL A 249 -0.03 2.37 -10.61
N ALA A 250 -0.93 2.08 -9.67
CA ALA A 250 -1.09 0.75 -9.09
C ALA A 250 -1.54 -0.29 -10.13
N PHE A 251 -2.57 0.02 -10.93
CA PHE A 251 -3.02 -0.85 -12.02
C PHE A 251 -1.92 -1.12 -13.03
N MET A 252 -1.18 -0.08 -13.40
CA MET A 252 -0.04 -0.19 -14.31
C MET A 252 1.07 -1.07 -13.73
N ALA A 253 1.44 -0.88 -12.46
CA ALA A 253 2.49 -1.65 -11.82
C ALA A 253 2.14 -3.16 -11.83
N VAL A 254 0.89 -3.50 -11.53
CA VAL A 254 0.40 -4.88 -11.61
C VAL A 254 0.41 -5.41 -13.04
N LEU A 255 -0.04 -4.62 -14.02
CA LEU A 255 -0.02 -4.99 -15.44
C LEU A 255 1.40 -5.26 -15.94
N LEU A 256 2.36 -4.38 -15.64
CA LEU A 256 3.76 -4.56 -15.99
C LEU A 256 4.36 -5.79 -15.32
N TYR A 257 4.01 -6.06 -14.06
CA TYR A 257 4.47 -7.28 -13.37
C TYR A 257 3.98 -8.54 -14.08
N PHE A 258 2.70 -8.63 -14.41
CA PHE A 258 2.17 -9.81 -15.11
C PHE A 258 2.68 -9.91 -16.56
N SER A 259 2.84 -8.81 -17.27
CA SER A 259 3.30 -8.84 -18.67
C SER A 259 4.81 -9.06 -18.82
N LEU A 260 5.64 -8.51 -17.94
CA LEU A 260 7.10 -8.66 -18.00
C LEU A 260 7.61 -9.86 -17.19
N GLY A 261 6.95 -10.19 -16.07
CA GLY A 261 7.32 -11.30 -15.20
C GLY A 261 6.97 -12.68 -15.77
N ILE A 262 5.90 -12.81 -16.55
CA ILE A 262 5.50 -14.09 -17.18
C ILE A 262 6.41 -14.45 -18.36
N GLU A 263 7.04 -13.47 -19.01
CA GLU A 263 7.85 -13.69 -20.22
C GLU A 263 9.35 -13.90 -19.95
N GLU A 264 9.82 -13.87 -18.69
CA GLU A 264 11.26 -13.81 -18.33
C GLU A 264 12.06 -12.76 -19.13
N LYS A 265 11.38 -11.78 -19.75
CA LYS A 265 12.04 -10.73 -20.51
C LYS A 265 12.52 -9.68 -19.55
N GLY A 266 13.79 -9.80 -19.17
CA GLY A 266 14.54 -8.75 -18.49
C GLY A 266 14.55 -7.49 -19.35
N LEU A 267 13.62 -6.58 -19.08
CA LEU A 267 13.65 -5.26 -19.69
C LEU A 267 14.86 -4.54 -19.09
N THR A 268 15.91 -4.31 -19.88
CA THR A 268 17.04 -3.47 -19.47
C THR A 268 16.53 -2.03 -19.35
N TRP A 269 16.22 -1.64 -18.12
CA TRP A 269 15.68 -0.37 -17.68
C TRP A 269 16.62 0.16 -16.59
N TRP A 270 16.61 1.46 -16.32
CA TRP A 270 17.57 2.10 -15.42
C TRP A 270 17.57 1.54 -13.98
N GLY A 271 16.49 0.87 -13.56
CA GLY A 271 16.36 0.17 -12.28
C GLY A 271 16.57 -1.35 -12.33
N THR A 272 16.73 -1.95 -13.51
CA THR A 272 17.08 -3.37 -13.69
C THR A 272 18.55 -3.58 -14.05
N GLY A 273 19.32 -2.50 -14.21
CA GLY A 273 20.76 -2.51 -14.47
C GLY A 273 21.63 -2.87 -13.27
N GLY A 274 21.20 -3.83 -12.44
CA GLY A 274 21.92 -4.29 -11.25
C GLY A 274 22.24 -3.18 -10.24
N GLU A 275 22.97 -3.53 -9.19
CA GLU A 275 23.48 -2.54 -8.26
C GLU A 275 24.63 -1.76 -8.92
N HIS A 276 24.51 -0.43 -9.00
CA HIS A 276 25.58 0.45 -9.51
C HIS A 276 26.85 0.45 -8.64
N CYS A 277 26.80 -0.22 -7.48
CA CYS A 277 27.94 -0.46 -6.62
C CYS A 277 28.59 -1.81 -6.97
N LYS A 278 29.78 -1.78 -7.59
CA LYS A 278 30.55 -2.98 -7.96
C LYS A 278 30.86 -3.90 -6.78
N LEU A 279 30.81 -3.38 -5.55
CA LEU A 279 31.09 -4.12 -4.31
C LEU A 279 29.85 -4.82 -3.73
N ALA A 280 28.63 -4.48 -4.17
CA ALA A 280 27.40 -5.10 -3.67
C ALA A 280 27.28 -6.58 -4.09
N THR A 281 27.93 -6.97 -5.19
CA THR A 281 27.99 -8.36 -5.66
C THR A 281 29.02 -9.21 -4.91
N CYS A 282 29.84 -8.59 -4.05
CA CYS A 282 30.89 -9.28 -3.34
C CYS A 282 30.37 -10.05 -2.11
N PRO A 283 30.78 -11.32 -1.92
CA PRO A 283 30.37 -12.09 -0.76
C PRO A 283 30.96 -11.50 0.53
N THR A 284 30.11 -11.24 1.51
CA THR A 284 30.48 -10.75 2.85
C THR A 284 30.67 -11.88 3.88
N ALA A 285 30.59 -13.14 3.44
CA ALA A 285 30.82 -14.31 4.28
C ALA A 285 32.33 -14.56 4.46
N LYS A 286 32.76 -14.76 5.72
CA LYS A 286 34.16 -15.10 6.05
C LYS A 286 34.58 -16.40 5.34
N GLY A 287 35.68 -16.34 4.60
CA GLY A 287 36.30 -17.51 3.95
C GLY A 287 35.93 -17.73 2.48
N ILE A 288 35.09 -16.88 1.87
CA ILE A 288 34.77 -16.95 0.43
C ILE A 288 35.54 -15.86 -0.31
N VAL A 289 36.56 -16.25 -1.05
CA VAL A 289 37.38 -15.34 -1.86
C VAL A 289 36.91 -15.40 -3.31
N VAL A 290 36.42 -14.27 -3.83
CA VAL A 290 36.01 -14.11 -5.23
C VAL A 290 36.91 -13.09 -5.90
N HIS A 291 37.37 -13.41 -7.11
CA HIS A 291 38.25 -12.54 -7.89
C HIS A 291 37.58 -11.18 -8.16
N GLY A 292 38.21 -10.09 -7.70
CA GLY A 292 37.71 -8.72 -7.87
C GLY A 292 36.98 -8.11 -6.68
N CYS A 293 36.89 -8.83 -5.55
CA CYS A 293 36.27 -8.36 -4.31
C CYS A 293 37.31 -8.19 -3.19
N PRO A 294 37.17 -7.17 -2.31
CA PRO A 294 38.05 -7.01 -1.16
C PRO A 294 37.82 -8.15 -0.17
N VAL A 295 38.91 -8.76 0.28
CA VAL A 295 38.92 -9.81 1.30
C VAL A 295 38.95 -9.20 2.70
N ASN A 296 38.05 -9.65 3.57
CA ASN A 296 38.03 -9.34 5.02
C ASN A 296 38.58 -10.51 5.84
#